data_AF-A0A928TFM9-F1
#
_entry.id   AF-A0A928TFM9-F1
#
_cell.length_a   1.000
_cell.length_b   1.000
_cell.length_c   1.000
_cell.angle_alpha   90.00
_cell.angle_beta   90.00
_cell.angle_gamma   90.00
#
_symmetry.space_group_name_H-M   'P 1'
#
loop_
_entity.id
_entity.type
_entity.pdbx_description
1 polymer ?
#
loop_
_entity_poly.entity_id
_entity_poly.type
_entity_poly.pdbx_seq_one_letter_code
_entity_poly.pdbx_strand_id
1 'polypeptide(L)'
;MVKELRESTGAGVMDAKRALEAAGGDMKQAVVILREKGIAAAAKRAERETANGVVDSYIHAGGRIGVLVEVNCETDFVANTEEFRQLARNVAMQVAAMNPRFISSEDRAGQDVEGTDEELCLLSQPYIRDGSRTIADLVKDTIAKTGENVRVRRFERYELGR
;
A
#
# COMPACT_ATOMS: atom_id res chain seq x y z
N MET A 1 10.14 19.13 15.24
CA MET A 1 10.63 19.24 13.83
C MET A 1 11.17 17.92 13.29
N VAL A 2 12.47 17.56 13.35
CA VAL A 2 12.94 16.30 12.71
C VAL A 2 12.26 15.06 13.30
N LYS A 3 12.23 14.92 14.63
CA LYS A 3 11.55 13.80 15.31
C LYS A 3 10.08 13.71 14.92
N GLU A 4 9.37 14.82 15.00
CA GLU A 4 7.95 14.95 14.67
C GLU A 4 7.65 14.63 13.20
N LEU A 5 8.51 15.06 12.27
CA LEU A 5 8.37 14.73 10.85
C LEU A 5 8.53 13.23 10.61
N ARG A 6 9.45 12.59 11.34
CA ARG A 6 9.62 11.13 11.27
C ARG A 6 8.43 10.40 11.86
N GLU A 7 7.87 10.88 12.97
CA GLU A 7 6.70 10.28 13.59
C GLU A 7 5.48 10.35 12.66
N SER A 8 5.33 11.43 11.89
CA SER A 8 4.21 11.56 10.95
C SER A 8 4.42 10.83 9.61
N THR A 9 5.66 10.71 9.13
CA THR A 9 5.96 10.14 7.80
C THR A 9 6.57 8.74 7.83
N GLY A 10 7.15 8.34 8.95
CA GLY A 10 7.97 7.13 9.09
C GLY A 10 9.34 7.21 8.40
N ALA A 11 9.78 8.39 7.93
CA ALA A 11 11.05 8.55 7.25
C ALA A 11 12.28 8.31 8.17
N GLY A 12 13.38 7.89 7.56
CA GLY A 12 14.69 7.79 8.22
C GLY A 12 15.21 9.15 8.72
N VAL A 13 16.07 9.15 9.75
CA VAL A 13 16.57 10.39 10.40
C VAL A 13 17.18 11.37 9.42
N MET A 14 18.09 10.89 8.57
CA MET A 14 18.79 11.72 7.59
C MET A 14 17.85 12.26 6.52
N ASP A 15 16.85 11.49 6.13
CA ASP A 15 15.89 11.87 5.10
C ASP A 15 14.95 12.95 5.61
N ALA A 16 14.43 12.80 6.83
CA ALA A 16 13.63 13.83 7.48
C ALA A 16 14.42 15.12 7.71
N LYS A 17 15.70 15.01 8.10
CA LYS A 17 16.57 16.18 8.25
C LYS A 17 16.77 16.92 6.92
N ARG A 18 17.14 16.20 5.86
CA ARG A 18 17.35 16.78 4.52
C ARG A 18 16.07 17.37 3.93
N ALA A 19 14.93 16.73 4.14
CA ALA A 19 13.64 17.25 3.69
C ALA A 19 13.29 18.58 4.39
N LEU A 20 13.55 18.68 5.70
CA LEU A 20 13.36 19.93 6.44
C LEU A 20 14.31 21.03 5.99
N GLU A 21 15.58 20.70 5.75
CA GLU A 21 16.55 21.66 5.21
C GLU A 21 16.11 22.16 3.82
N ALA A 22 15.69 21.27 2.93
CA ALA A 22 15.21 21.62 1.59
C ALA A 22 13.89 22.42 1.60
N ALA A 23 13.03 22.17 2.60
CA ALA A 23 11.78 22.90 2.80
C ALA A 23 11.96 24.20 3.61
N GLY A 24 13.19 24.59 3.96
CA GLY A 24 13.42 25.77 4.80
C GLY A 24 12.75 25.70 6.18
N GLY A 25 12.51 24.49 6.70
CA GLY A 25 11.80 24.23 7.95
C GLY A 25 10.27 24.11 7.82
N ASP A 26 9.68 24.29 6.63
CA ASP A 26 8.25 24.10 6.44
C ASP A 26 7.87 22.61 6.52
N MET A 27 7.08 22.25 7.54
CA MET A 27 6.68 20.86 7.77
C MET A 27 5.79 20.29 6.66
N LYS A 28 4.86 21.07 6.11
CA LYS A 28 3.94 20.58 5.06
C LYS A 28 4.72 20.30 3.78
N GLN A 29 5.61 21.20 3.40
CA GLN A 29 6.46 21.02 2.24
C GLN A 29 7.46 19.88 2.46
N ALA A 30 8.02 19.72 3.65
CA ALA A 30 8.90 18.59 3.97
C ALA A 30 8.18 17.23 3.86
N VAL A 31 6.89 17.15 4.24
CA VAL A 31 6.06 15.95 4.03
C VAL A 31 5.91 15.64 2.53
N VAL A 32 5.65 16.66 1.70
CA VAL A 32 5.54 16.48 0.24
C VAL A 32 6.85 15.96 -0.35
N ILE A 33 7.99 16.56 0.02
CA ILE A 33 9.32 16.12 -0.44
C ILE A 33 9.59 14.66 -0.06
N LEU A 34 9.26 14.27 1.17
CA LEU A 34 9.44 12.88 1.63
C LEU A 34 8.55 11.91 0.86
N ARG A 35 7.30 12.30 0.57
CA ARG A 35 6.37 11.48 -0.23
C ARG A 35 6.90 11.26 -1.64
N GLU A 36 7.32 12.32 -2.34
CA GLU A 36 7.91 12.23 -3.68
C GLU A 36 9.16 11.35 -3.69
N LYS A 37 10.04 11.52 -2.70
CA LYS A 37 11.22 10.67 -2.54
C LYS A 37 10.86 9.20 -2.29
N GLY A 38 9.83 8.93 -1.48
CA GLY A 38 9.30 7.60 -1.24
C GLY A 38 8.81 6.93 -2.52
N ILE A 39 8.08 7.68 -3.37
CA ILE A 39 7.63 7.21 -4.69
C ILE A 39 8.82 6.82 -5.57
N ALA A 40 9.85 7.66 -5.65
CA ALA A 40 11.05 7.38 -6.44
C ALA A 40 11.83 6.16 -5.89
N ALA A 41 11.90 6.00 -4.57
CA ALA A 41 12.53 4.85 -3.95
C ALA A 41 11.76 3.54 -4.21
N ALA A 42 10.43 3.59 -4.21
CA ALA A 42 9.57 2.46 -4.55
C ALA A 42 9.78 2.03 -6.00
N ALA A 43 9.81 2.98 -6.95
CA ALA A 43 10.05 2.68 -8.36
C ALA A 43 11.40 1.96 -8.58
N LYS A 44 12.48 2.40 -7.91
CA LYS A 44 13.80 1.77 -7.99
C LYS A 44 13.87 0.35 -7.42
N ARG A 45 12.89 -0.05 -6.63
CA ARG A 45 12.85 -1.37 -5.96
C ARG A 45 11.83 -2.32 -6.57
N ALA A 46 11.00 -1.86 -7.50
CA ALA A 46 9.90 -2.63 -8.06
C ALA A 46 10.34 -3.96 -8.70
N GLU A 47 11.54 -4.01 -9.27
CA GLU A 47 12.11 -5.21 -9.91
C GLU A 47 12.74 -6.21 -8.91
N ARG A 48 12.88 -5.84 -7.63
CA ARG A 48 13.47 -6.74 -6.64
C ARG A 48 12.54 -7.91 -6.35
N GLU A 49 13.13 -9.09 -6.23
CA GLU A 49 12.41 -10.30 -5.89
C GLU A 49 11.77 -10.19 -4.49
N THR A 50 10.52 -10.61 -4.38
CA THR A 50 9.72 -10.59 -3.15
C THR A 50 9.14 -11.98 -2.90
N ALA A 51 9.94 -12.82 -2.26
CA ALA A 51 9.62 -14.23 -1.97
C ALA A 51 9.06 -14.46 -0.56
N ASN A 52 9.14 -13.44 0.32
CA ASN A 52 8.59 -13.49 1.67
C ASN A 52 7.29 -12.68 1.73
N GLY A 53 6.56 -12.76 2.86
CA GLY A 53 5.34 -11.99 3.05
C GLY A 53 4.32 -12.68 3.95
N VAL A 54 3.05 -12.32 3.77
CA VAL A 54 1.94 -12.87 4.54
C VAL A 54 0.73 -13.14 3.64
N VAL A 55 -0.03 -14.16 4.01
CA VAL A 55 -1.42 -14.32 3.59
C VAL A 55 -2.31 -13.85 4.73
N ASP A 56 -3.06 -12.78 4.52
CA ASP A 56 -4.03 -12.25 5.48
C ASP A 56 -5.45 -12.65 5.06
N SER A 57 -6.36 -12.70 6.03
CA SER A 57 -7.77 -13.01 5.81
C SER A 57 -8.67 -11.99 6.48
N TYR A 58 -9.75 -11.61 5.81
CA TYR A 58 -10.77 -10.74 6.38
C TYR A 58 -12.16 -11.33 6.19
N ILE A 59 -12.85 -11.53 7.31
CA ILE A 59 -14.23 -12.02 7.33
C ILE A 59 -15.13 -10.87 7.79
N HIS A 60 -16.15 -10.57 7.00
CA HIS A 60 -17.06 -9.44 7.24
C HIS A 60 -18.52 -9.87 7.28
N ALA A 61 -19.37 -9.01 7.83
CA ALA A 61 -20.83 -9.15 7.88
C ALA A 61 -21.29 -10.54 8.39
N GLY A 62 -20.72 -10.99 9.51
CA GLY A 62 -21.08 -12.27 10.13
C GLY A 62 -20.74 -13.50 9.29
N GLY A 63 -19.71 -13.43 8.43
CA GLY A 63 -19.28 -14.55 7.60
C GLY A 63 -19.84 -14.54 6.18
N ARG A 64 -20.60 -13.51 5.79
CA ARG A 64 -21.17 -13.41 4.44
C ARG A 64 -20.16 -12.99 3.38
N ILE A 65 -19.07 -12.34 3.77
CA ILE A 65 -17.97 -11.97 2.88
C ILE A 65 -16.68 -12.51 3.48
N GLY A 66 -15.90 -13.23 2.69
CA GLY A 66 -14.57 -13.72 3.06
C GLY A 66 -13.53 -13.32 2.02
N VAL A 67 -12.40 -12.83 2.49
CA VAL A 67 -11.28 -12.40 1.63
C VAL A 67 -9.99 -13.06 2.08
N LEU A 68 -9.17 -13.46 1.11
CA LEU A 68 -7.76 -13.81 1.27
C LEU A 68 -6.90 -12.87 0.44
N VAL A 69 -5.81 -12.36 1.01
CA VAL A 69 -4.84 -11.53 0.27
C VAL A 69 -3.44 -12.00 0.56
N GLU A 70 -2.63 -12.17 -0.48
CA GLU A 70 -1.18 -12.37 -0.36
C GLU A 70 -0.46 -11.05 -0.64
N VAL A 71 0.33 -10.59 0.33
CA VAL A 71 1.23 -9.43 0.19
C VAL A 71 2.65 -9.92 0.39
N ASN A 72 3.54 -9.62 -0.56
CA ASN A 72 4.94 -10.02 -0.50
C ASN A 72 5.87 -8.85 -0.12
N CYS A 73 7.00 -9.19 0.50
CA CYS A 73 8.17 -8.34 0.75
C CYS A 73 9.47 -9.11 0.46
N GLU A 74 10.63 -8.48 0.64
CA GLU A 74 11.94 -9.08 0.37
C GLU A 74 12.33 -10.06 1.49
N THR A 75 12.13 -9.70 2.76
CA THR A 75 12.55 -10.50 3.93
C THR A 75 11.41 -10.91 4.86
N ASP A 76 11.62 -11.99 5.62
CA ASP A 76 10.72 -12.44 6.68
C ASP A 76 10.68 -11.47 7.88
N PHE A 77 11.76 -10.72 8.11
CA PHE A 77 11.82 -9.67 9.12
C PHE A 77 10.73 -8.61 8.86
N VAL A 78 10.66 -8.05 7.64
CA VAL A 78 9.63 -7.07 7.29
C VAL A 78 8.22 -7.69 7.33
N ALA A 79 8.07 -8.95 6.91
CA ALA A 79 6.78 -9.65 6.97
C ALA A 79 6.16 -9.72 8.38
N ASN A 80 6.99 -9.60 9.42
CA ASN A 80 6.58 -9.65 10.83
C ASN A 80 6.44 -8.27 11.50
N THR A 81 6.68 -7.17 10.78
CA THR A 81 6.46 -5.81 11.30
C THR A 81 4.97 -5.45 11.38
N GLU A 82 4.62 -4.59 12.33
CA GLU A 82 3.24 -4.11 12.50
C GLU A 82 2.77 -3.35 11.27
N GLU A 83 3.63 -2.53 10.67
CA GLU A 83 3.33 -1.74 9.48
C GLU A 83 2.95 -2.61 8.28
N PHE A 84 3.72 -3.68 8.03
CA PHE A 84 3.45 -4.60 6.93
C PHE A 84 2.18 -5.43 7.16
N ARG A 85 1.99 -5.94 8.38
CA ARG A 85 0.77 -6.67 8.77
C ARG A 85 -0.47 -5.78 8.65
N GLN A 86 -0.37 -4.51 9.05
CA GLN A 86 -1.45 -3.55 8.94
C GLN A 86 -1.79 -3.23 7.48
N LEU A 87 -0.79 -3.13 6.58
CA LEU A 87 -1.04 -3.01 5.15
C LEU A 87 -1.85 -4.19 4.62
N ALA A 88 -1.41 -5.43 4.88
CA ALA A 88 -2.10 -6.63 4.40
C ALA A 88 -3.56 -6.69 4.89
N ARG A 89 -3.77 -6.37 6.16
CA ARG A 89 -5.12 -6.26 6.75
C ARG A 89 -5.98 -5.19 6.07
N ASN A 90 -5.42 -4.00 5.84
CA ASN A 90 -6.13 -2.90 5.18
C ASN A 90 -6.50 -3.25 3.74
N VAL A 91 -5.60 -3.92 3.02
CA VAL A 91 -5.87 -4.41 1.66
C VAL A 91 -6.98 -5.46 1.68
N ALA A 92 -6.98 -6.41 2.61
CA ALA A 92 -8.05 -7.41 2.72
C ALA A 92 -9.42 -6.75 3.01
N MET A 93 -9.46 -5.73 3.87
CA MET A 93 -10.68 -4.96 4.12
C MET A 93 -11.13 -4.17 2.88
N GLN A 94 -10.19 -3.56 2.17
CA GLN A 94 -10.46 -2.86 0.92
C GLN A 94 -11.10 -3.80 -0.10
N VAL A 95 -10.51 -4.97 -0.33
CA VAL A 95 -11.02 -5.97 -1.27
C VAL A 95 -12.44 -6.38 -0.88
N ALA A 96 -12.70 -6.63 0.41
CA ALA A 96 -14.03 -7.01 0.89
C ALA A 96 -15.09 -5.94 0.58
N ALA A 97 -14.75 -4.67 0.76
CA ALA A 97 -15.67 -3.53 0.61
C ALA A 97 -15.87 -3.12 -0.85
N MET A 98 -14.79 -3.05 -1.64
CA MET A 98 -14.79 -2.44 -2.96
C MET A 98 -14.82 -3.44 -4.11
N ASN A 99 -14.65 -4.74 -3.83
CA ASN A 99 -14.74 -5.83 -4.81
C ASN A 99 -13.95 -5.56 -6.11
N PRO A 100 -12.64 -5.21 -6.03
CA PRO A 100 -11.80 -5.07 -7.21
C PRO A 100 -11.74 -6.39 -7.98
N ARG A 101 -11.53 -6.28 -9.30
CA ARG A 101 -11.35 -7.43 -10.20
C ARG A 101 -9.88 -7.67 -10.56
N PHE A 102 -9.07 -6.61 -10.56
CA PHE A 102 -7.65 -6.65 -10.93
C PHE A 102 -6.80 -6.05 -9.80
N ILE A 103 -5.51 -6.36 -9.77
CA ILE A 103 -4.60 -5.69 -8.83
C ILE A 103 -4.25 -4.32 -9.41
N SER A 104 -3.79 -4.25 -10.65
CA SER A 104 -3.41 -2.99 -11.30
C SER A 104 -4.06 -2.78 -12.67
N SER A 105 -3.89 -1.58 -13.22
CA SER A 105 -4.30 -1.22 -14.58
C SER A 105 -3.58 -2.06 -15.65
N GLU A 106 -2.33 -2.46 -15.38
CA GLU A 106 -1.56 -3.35 -16.25
C GLU A 106 -2.18 -4.75 -16.31
N ASP A 107 -2.66 -5.31 -15.17
CA ASP A 107 -3.35 -6.61 -15.16
C ASP A 107 -4.69 -6.56 -15.91
N ARG A 108 -5.32 -5.38 -15.93
CA ARG A 108 -6.54 -5.13 -16.68
C ARG A 108 -6.28 -4.96 -18.18
N ALA A 109 -5.08 -4.51 -18.58
CA ALA A 109 -4.81 -4.14 -19.96
C ALA A 109 -5.11 -5.29 -20.94
N GLY A 110 -5.95 -5.01 -21.94
CA GLY A 110 -6.40 -6.00 -22.91
C GLY A 110 -7.59 -6.88 -22.48
N GLN A 111 -8.17 -6.63 -21.31
CA GLN A 111 -9.42 -7.26 -20.87
C GLN A 111 -10.61 -6.39 -21.29
N ASP A 112 -11.59 -6.98 -21.97
CA ASP A 112 -12.83 -6.30 -22.38
C ASP A 112 -13.84 -6.29 -21.22
N VAL A 113 -13.71 -5.28 -20.35
CA VAL A 113 -14.47 -5.14 -19.11
C VAL A 113 -14.86 -3.68 -18.89
N GLU A 114 -16.16 -3.44 -18.70
CA GLU A 114 -16.71 -2.11 -18.39
C GLU A 114 -16.37 -1.70 -16.95
N GLY A 115 -16.02 -0.42 -16.79
CA GLY A 115 -15.67 0.21 -15.51
C GLY A 115 -14.39 1.04 -15.60
N THR A 116 -14.14 1.86 -14.59
CA THR A 116 -12.91 2.64 -14.44
C THR A 116 -11.86 1.85 -13.65
N ASP A 117 -10.59 2.29 -13.72
CA ASP A 117 -9.54 1.68 -12.90
C ASP A 117 -9.79 1.90 -11.41
N GLU A 118 -10.37 3.04 -11.02
CA GLU A 118 -10.76 3.32 -9.64
C GLU A 118 -11.86 2.38 -9.13
N GLU A 119 -12.66 1.77 -10.02
CA GLU A 119 -13.67 0.78 -9.64
C GLU A 119 -13.08 -0.63 -9.65
N LEU A 120 -12.31 -0.98 -10.67
CA LEU A 120 -11.93 -2.36 -10.96
C LEU A 120 -10.52 -2.76 -10.48
N CYS A 121 -9.59 -1.81 -10.34
CA CYS A 121 -8.19 -2.09 -10.03
C CYS A 121 -7.88 -1.71 -8.59
N LEU A 122 -7.51 -2.70 -7.77
CA LEU A 122 -7.25 -2.53 -6.34
C LEU A 122 -6.27 -1.38 -6.04
N LEU A 123 -5.17 -1.29 -6.78
CA LEU A 123 -4.14 -0.28 -6.55
C LEU A 123 -4.61 1.15 -6.86
N SER A 124 -5.57 1.30 -7.77
CA SER A 124 -6.12 2.59 -8.18
C SER A 124 -7.30 3.05 -7.30
N GLN A 125 -7.88 2.13 -6.52
CA GLN A 125 -9.01 2.45 -5.64
C GLN A 125 -8.65 3.46 -4.55
N PRO A 126 -9.53 4.44 -4.28
CA PRO A 126 -9.48 5.24 -3.07
C PRO A 126 -9.57 4.34 -1.82
N TYR A 127 -8.75 4.62 -0.82
CA TYR A 127 -8.71 3.84 0.40
C TYR A 127 -9.96 4.08 1.25
N ILE A 128 -10.66 3.01 1.63
CA ILE A 128 -11.95 3.10 2.34
C ILE A 128 -11.90 3.85 3.68
N ARG A 129 -10.73 3.97 4.32
CA ARG A 129 -10.60 4.73 5.58
C ARG A 129 -10.14 6.18 5.38
N ASP A 130 -9.57 6.49 4.23
CA ASP A 130 -9.09 7.82 3.86
C ASP A 130 -9.07 7.95 2.33
N GLY A 131 -10.18 8.43 1.78
CA GLY A 131 -10.36 8.57 0.33
C GLY A 131 -9.44 9.59 -0.34
N SER A 132 -8.64 10.36 0.43
CA SER A 132 -7.61 11.24 -0.14
C SER A 132 -6.37 10.47 -0.65
N ARG A 133 -6.34 9.17 -0.40
CA ARG A 133 -5.23 8.27 -0.72
C ARG A 133 -5.71 7.04 -1.46
N THR A 134 -4.85 6.46 -2.27
CA THR A 134 -5.09 5.18 -2.94
C THR A 134 -4.45 4.00 -2.20
N ILE A 135 -4.80 2.77 -2.56
CA ILE A 135 -4.07 1.59 -2.07
C ILE A 135 -2.62 1.60 -2.57
N ALA A 136 -2.35 2.04 -3.80
CA ALA A 136 -0.98 2.21 -4.27
C ALA A 136 -0.16 3.15 -3.38
N ASP A 137 -0.75 4.23 -2.85
CA ASP A 137 -0.07 5.11 -1.90
C ASP A 137 0.28 4.39 -0.60
N LEU A 138 -0.59 3.53 -0.07
CA LEU A 138 -0.30 2.76 1.15
C LEU A 138 0.86 1.77 0.93
N VAL A 139 0.89 1.11 -0.24
CA VAL A 139 2.00 0.23 -0.62
C VAL A 139 3.30 1.02 -0.71
N LYS A 140 3.30 2.16 -1.41
CA LYS A 140 4.49 3.03 -1.56
C LYS A 140 5.00 3.57 -0.22
N ASP A 141 4.10 3.99 0.67
CA ASP A 141 4.47 4.41 2.02
C ASP A 141 5.14 3.28 2.80
N THR A 142 4.61 2.06 2.68
CA THR A 142 5.19 0.87 3.34
C THR A 142 6.58 0.58 2.78
N ILE A 143 6.80 0.70 1.48
CA ILE A 143 8.14 0.58 0.85
C ILE A 143 9.09 1.66 1.37
N ALA A 144 8.61 2.90 1.51
CA ALA A 144 9.43 4.01 2.01
C ALA A 144 9.86 3.79 3.46
N LYS A 145 8.96 3.25 4.30
CA LYS A 145 9.21 2.98 5.73
C LYS A 145 10.09 1.76 5.98
N THR A 146 9.81 0.66 5.27
CA THR A 146 10.52 -0.61 5.45
C THR A 146 11.85 -0.66 4.68
N GLY A 147 11.96 0.10 3.59
CA GLY A 147 13.12 0.06 2.72
C GLY A 147 13.14 -1.13 1.76
N GLU A 148 12.11 -1.97 1.76
CA GLU A 148 11.97 -3.15 0.91
C GLU A 148 10.91 -2.94 -0.18
N ASN A 149 11.03 -3.69 -1.27
CA ASN A 149 9.94 -3.86 -2.23
C ASN A 149 8.75 -4.55 -1.55
N VAL A 150 7.55 -4.02 -1.77
CA VAL A 150 6.29 -4.56 -1.25
C VAL A 150 5.29 -4.61 -2.39
N ARG A 151 4.59 -5.74 -2.55
CA ARG A 151 3.57 -5.89 -3.59
C ARG A 151 2.38 -6.70 -3.09
N VAL A 152 1.19 -6.35 -3.58
CA VAL A 152 0.03 -7.24 -3.51
C VAL A 152 0.19 -8.27 -4.62
N ARG A 153 0.22 -9.55 -4.28
CA ARG A 153 0.50 -10.63 -5.25
C ARG A 153 -0.77 -11.19 -5.88
N ARG A 154 -1.79 -11.38 -5.05
CA ARG A 154 -3.10 -11.92 -5.41
C ARG A 154 -4.09 -11.68 -4.27
N PHE A 155 -5.36 -11.68 -4.61
CA PHE A 155 -6.45 -11.72 -3.66
C PHE A 155 -7.57 -12.60 -4.18
N GLU A 156 -8.39 -13.09 -3.27
CA GLU A 156 -9.65 -13.76 -3.56
C GLU A 156 -10.74 -13.21 -2.66
N ARG A 157 -11.95 -13.06 -3.22
CA ARG A 157 -13.12 -12.58 -2.49
C ARG A 157 -14.30 -13.49 -2.76
N TYR A 158 -14.89 -13.98 -1.69
CA TYR A 158 -16.12 -14.75 -1.70
C TYR A 158 -17.24 -13.93 -1.06
N GLU A 159 -18.41 -13.97 -1.67
CA GLU A 159 -19.63 -13.36 -1.15
C GLU A 159 -20.77 -14.37 -1.23
N LEU A 160 -21.48 -14.56 -0.11
CA LEU A 160 -22.56 -15.53 -0.04
C LEU A 160 -23.68 -15.20 -1.04
N GLY A 161 -23.87 -16.07 -2.03
CA GLY A 161 -24.93 -15.97 -3.03
C GLY A 161 -24.57 -15.13 -4.26
N ARG A 162 -23.27 -14.91 -4.53
CA ARG A 162 -22.76 -14.30 -5.76
C ARG A 162 -21.67 -15.15 -6.39
#